data_AF-A0A014NBM0-F1
#
_entry.id   AF-A0A014NBM0-F1
#
_cell.length_a   1.000
_cell.length_b   1.000
_cell.length_c   1.000
_cell.angle_alpha   90.00
_cell.angle_beta   90.00
_cell.angle_gamma   90.00
#
_symmetry.space_group_name_H-M   'P 1'
#
loop_
_entity.id
_entity.type
_entity.pdbx_description
1 polymer ?
#
loop_
_entity_poly.entity_id
_entity_poly.type
_entity_poly.pdbx_seq_one_letter_code
_entity_poly.pdbx_strand_id
1 'polypeptide(L)'
;MKGFVPVYDEFKIYKLSSKTHSRPTNKYQKEFFSISPLFGRDRFNADDSMALELSAENLTHVHVKQKSCIWVDEDGDPLVQWECKSNAYLIYSYFVHKATRYYFVVNFIDNNAHASWDNEDAKKLWLEDAKAFRLSVISL
;
A
#
# COMPACT_ATOMS: atom_id res chain seq x y z
N MET A 1 0.74 18.40 7.47
CA MET A 1 0.85 17.08 6.81
C MET A 1 1.50 16.12 7.78
N LYS A 2 1.13 14.83 7.78
CA LYS A 2 1.98 13.82 8.43
C LYS A 2 3.15 13.55 7.50
N GLY A 3 4.38 13.74 7.98
CA GLY A 3 5.58 13.48 7.19
C GLY A 3 5.74 11.98 6.88
N PHE A 4 6.70 11.65 6.01
CA PHE A 4 6.98 10.27 5.63
C PHE A 4 7.34 9.37 6.83
N VAL A 5 8.20 9.84 7.74
CA VAL A 5 8.70 9.06 8.88
C VAL A 5 7.58 8.43 9.73
N PRO A 6 6.58 9.17 10.25
CA PRO A 6 5.51 8.56 11.05
C PRO A 6 4.62 7.61 10.23
N VAL A 7 4.45 7.86 8.93
CA VAL A 7 3.71 6.94 8.04
C VAL A 7 4.49 5.64 7.85
N TYR A 8 5.80 5.72 7.67
CA TYR A 8 6.68 4.57 7.52
C TYR A 8 6.76 3.73 8.80
N ASP A 9 6.83 4.37 9.97
CA ASP A 9 6.83 3.66 11.26
C ASP A 9 5.53 2.90 11.50
N GLU A 10 4.39 3.52 11.22
CA GLU A 10 3.10 2.84 11.27
C GLU A 10 3.03 1.69 10.25
N PHE A 11 3.57 1.89 9.04
CA PHE A 11 3.56 0.86 8.00
C PHE A 11 4.26 -0.43 8.44
N LYS A 12 5.40 -0.30 9.14
CA LYS A 12 6.09 -1.47 9.70
C LYS A 12 5.19 -2.22 10.67
N ILE A 13 4.51 -1.52 11.58
CA ILE A 13 3.59 -2.13 12.56
C ILE A 13 2.44 -2.83 11.83
N TYR A 14 1.79 -2.11 10.90
CA TYR A 14 0.69 -2.62 10.09
C TYR A 14 1.04 -3.90 9.31
N LYS A 15 2.25 -3.99 8.74
CA LYS A 15 2.70 -5.19 8.01
C LYS A 15 3.14 -6.32 8.91
N LEU A 16 3.73 -6.05 10.07
CA LEU A 16 4.08 -7.08 11.06
C LEU A 16 2.84 -7.84 11.57
N SER A 17 1.70 -7.16 11.67
CA SER A 17 0.42 -7.78 12.02
C SER A 17 -0.24 -8.60 10.90
N SER A 18 0.20 -8.46 9.65
CA SER A 18 -0.26 -9.33 8.57
C SER A 18 0.43 -10.69 8.67
N LYS A 19 -0.32 -11.78 8.83
CA LYS A 19 0.27 -13.12 9.06
C LYS A 19 0.55 -13.91 7.78
N THR A 20 -0.19 -13.67 6.71
CA THR A 20 -0.25 -14.60 5.56
C THR A 20 -0.09 -13.95 4.19
N HIS A 21 -0.31 -12.65 4.07
CA HIS A 21 -0.36 -11.98 2.76
C HIS A 21 0.37 -10.64 2.78
N SER A 22 0.67 -10.11 1.59
CA SER A 22 1.17 -8.74 1.41
C SER A 22 0.22 -7.69 2.01
N ARG A 23 -1.08 -7.98 1.98
CA ARG A 23 -2.18 -7.14 2.45
C ARG A 23 -3.36 -7.99 2.95
N PRO A 24 -4.26 -7.45 3.78
CA PRO A 24 -5.53 -8.11 4.09
C PRO A 24 -6.33 -8.39 2.82
N THR A 25 -7.08 -9.50 2.79
CA THR A 25 -7.88 -9.86 1.60
C THR A 25 -8.98 -8.83 1.35
N ASN A 26 -9.44 -8.69 0.10
CA ASN A 26 -10.55 -7.78 -0.22
C ASN A 26 -11.80 -8.07 0.63
N LYS A 27 -12.07 -9.36 0.89
CA LYS A 27 -13.18 -9.77 1.77
C LYS A 27 -12.99 -9.21 3.18
N TYR A 28 -11.82 -9.42 3.77
CA TYR A 28 -11.54 -8.95 5.13
C TYR A 28 -11.64 -7.43 5.24
N GLN A 29 -11.10 -6.69 4.26
CA GLN A 29 -11.18 -5.22 4.25
C GLN A 29 -12.61 -4.69 4.13
N LYS A 30 -13.53 -5.44 3.52
CA LYS A 30 -14.95 -5.07 3.39
C LYS A 30 -15.77 -5.39 4.64
N GLU A 31 -15.25 -6.24 5.52
CA GLU A 31 -15.94 -6.68 6.74
C GLU A 31 -15.42 -5.98 8.00
N PHE A 32 -14.15 -5.58 8.01
CA PHE A 32 -13.48 -5.05 9.20
C PHE A 32 -12.83 -3.69 8.93
N PHE A 33 -12.80 -2.84 9.96
CA PHE A 33 -12.00 -1.62 9.96
C PHE A 33 -10.51 -1.94 9.97
N SER A 34 -9.69 -0.96 9.59
CA SER A 34 -8.24 -1.11 9.60
C SER A 34 -7.71 -1.16 11.02
N ILE A 35 -6.78 -2.07 11.27
CA ILE A 35 -6.01 -2.10 12.53
C ILE A 35 -5.14 -0.86 12.73
N SER A 36 -4.89 -0.10 11.65
CA SER A 36 -4.16 1.17 11.70
C SER A 36 -5.12 2.34 11.48
N PRO A 37 -5.11 3.36 12.35
CA PRO A 37 -5.90 4.57 12.15
C PRO A 37 -5.37 5.44 10.99
N LEU A 38 -4.20 5.10 10.44
CA LEU A 38 -3.56 5.83 9.34
C LEU A 38 -3.78 5.18 7.98
N PHE A 39 -4.08 3.88 7.93
CA PHE A 39 -4.20 3.16 6.68
C PHE A 39 -5.63 2.76 6.39
N GLY A 40 -6.07 3.11 5.20
CA GLY A 40 -7.35 2.71 4.67
C GLY A 40 -7.20 1.50 3.76
N ARG A 41 -7.90 1.55 2.62
CA ARG A 41 -7.87 0.49 1.61
C ARG A 41 -6.43 0.16 1.21
N ASP A 42 -6.13 -1.13 1.16
CA ASP A 42 -4.83 -1.66 0.75
C ASP A 42 -5.06 -2.50 -0.51
N ARG A 43 -4.62 -2.03 -1.68
CA ARG A 43 -5.07 -2.54 -2.97
C ARG A 43 -3.90 -2.91 -3.87
N PHE A 44 -4.00 -4.13 -4.40
CA PHE A 44 -3.28 -4.56 -5.58
C PHE A 44 -4.04 -4.09 -6.82
N ASN A 45 -3.41 -3.30 -7.69
CA ASN A 45 -4.06 -2.77 -8.88
C ASN A 45 -3.92 -3.76 -10.05
N ALA A 46 -4.77 -4.79 -10.02
CA ALA A 46 -4.90 -5.79 -11.08
C ALA A 46 -5.65 -5.28 -12.33
N ASP A 47 -6.27 -4.10 -12.28
CA ASP A 47 -7.14 -3.56 -13.33
C ASP A 47 -6.42 -2.50 -14.20
N ASP A 48 -5.09 -2.56 -14.25
CA ASP A 48 -4.22 -1.59 -14.94
C ASP A 48 -3.72 -2.16 -16.28
N SER A 49 -3.45 -1.31 -17.26
CA SER A 49 -2.84 -1.73 -18.55
C SER A 49 -1.51 -2.47 -18.35
N MET A 50 -0.81 -2.20 -17.25
CA MET A 50 0.44 -2.83 -16.84
C MET A 50 0.24 -3.96 -15.80
N ALA A 51 -0.94 -4.61 -15.76
CA ALA A 51 -1.28 -5.58 -14.74
C ALA A 51 -0.25 -6.71 -14.60
N LEU A 52 0.32 -7.20 -15.71
CA LEU A 52 1.32 -8.29 -15.68
C LEU A 52 2.62 -7.83 -15.01
N GLU A 53 3.11 -6.65 -15.35
CA GLU A 53 4.34 -6.07 -14.81
C GLU A 53 4.18 -5.69 -13.34
N LEU A 54 3.07 -5.05 -12.98
CA LEU A 54 2.70 -4.74 -11.58
C LEU A 54 2.60 -6.01 -10.74
N SER A 55 2.09 -7.10 -11.32
CA SER A 55 2.04 -8.41 -10.66
C SER A 55 3.41 -9.03 -10.46
N ALA A 56 4.32 -8.88 -11.42
CA ALA A 56 5.65 -9.49 -11.36
C ALA A 56 6.44 -9.03 -10.12
N GLU A 57 6.28 -7.76 -9.72
CA GLU A 57 6.93 -7.20 -8.54
C GLU A 57 5.98 -6.98 -7.35
N ASN A 58 4.75 -7.48 -7.42
CA ASN A 58 3.68 -7.25 -6.45
C ASN A 58 3.54 -5.78 -6.02
N LEU A 59 3.62 -4.84 -6.97
CA LEU A 59 3.52 -3.42 -6.68
C LEU A 59 2.11 -3.08 -6.22
N THR A 60 2.01 -2.59 -4.99
CA THR A 60 0.75 -2.39 -4.26
C THR A 60 0.76 -0.97 -3.67
N HIS A 61 -0.42 -0.44 -3.35
CA HIS A 61 -0.52 0.80 -2.60
C HIS A 61 -1.54 0.69 -1.47
N VAL A 62 -1.28 1.42 -0.40
CA VAL A 62 -2.23 1.61 0.70
C VAL A 62 -2.60 3.09 0.81
N HIS A 63 -3.90 3.35 0.96
CA HIS A 63 -4.41 4.69 1.19
C HIS A 63 -3.97 5.19 2.57
N VAL A 64 -3.39 6.40 2.62
CA VAL A 64 -2.92 7.05 3.85
C VAL A 64 -3.88 8.17 4.24
N LYS A 65 -4.27 8.23 5.52
CA LYS A 65 -5.25 9.20 6.01
C LYS A 65 -4.74 10.63 5.86
N GLN A 66 -5.44 11.44 5.08
CA GLN A 66 -5.21 12.88 5.00
C GLN A 66 -6.11 13.61 6.01
N LYS A 67 -5.77 14.85 6.36
CA LYS A 67 -6.53 15.64 7.37
C LYS A 67 -8.01 15.82 6.99
N SER A 68 -8.31 15.90 5.70
CA SER A 68 -9.67 16.05 5.16
C SER A 68 -10.45 14.74 5.06
N CYS A 69 -9.83 13.59 5.32
CA CYS A 69 -10.50 12.29 5.22
C CYS A 69 -11.39 12.03 6.43
N ILE A 70 -12.68 11.79 6.19
CA ILE A 70 -13.63 11.31 7.18
C ILE A 70 -13.75 9.79 6.98
N TRP A 71 -13.22 9.03 7.93
CA TRP A 71 -13.21 7.56 7.93
C TRP A 71 -14.04 7.00 9.09
N VAL A 72 -15.17 7.65 9.32
CA VAL A 72 -16.21 7.25 10.27
C VAL A 72 -17.56 7.43 9.59
N ASP A 73 -18.59 6.71 10.03
CA ASP A 73 -19.96 6.90 9.59
C ASP A 73 -20.65 8.10 10.30
N GLU A 74 -21.96 8.22 10.12
CA GLU A 74 -22.77 9.31 10.68
C GLU A 74 -22.85 9.28 12.21
N ASP A 75 -22.73 8.09 12.82
CA ASP A 75 -22.72 7.89 14.27
C ASP A 75 -21.32 8.03 14.88
N GLY A 76 -20.29 8.14 14.04
CA GLY A 76 -18.90 8.29 14.44
C GLY A 76 -18.14 6.97 14.57
N ASP A 77 -18.74 5.85 14.17
CA ASP A 77 -18.11 4.55 14.20
C ASP A 77 -17.13 4.38 13.01
N PRO A 78 -16.00 3.66 13.19
CA PRO A 78 -15.01 3.50 12.12
C PRO A 78 -15.58 2.79 10.89
N LEU A 79 -15.35 3.36 9.71
CA LEU A 79 -15.67 2.67 8.45
C LEU A 79 -14.81 1.41 8.28
N VAL A 80 -15.36 0.43 7.56
CA VAL A 80 -14.59 -0.73 7.09
C VAL A 80 -13.41 -0.26 6.24
N GLN A 81 -12.28 -0.97 6.33
CA GLN A 81 -11.02 -0.57 5.70
C GLN A 81 -11.17 -0.29 4.20
N TRP A 82 -12.03 -1.06 3.53
CA TRP A 82 -12.28 -0.91 2.10
C TRP A 82 -12.88 0.44 1.71
N GLU A 83 -13.66 1.09 2.58
CA GLU A 83 -14.27 2.40 2.32
C GLU A 83 -13.38 3.57 2.74
N CYS A 84 -12.33 3.32 3.51
CA CYS A 84 -11.32 4.29 3.87
C CYS A 84 -10.43 4.63 2.66
N LYS A 85 -10.88 5.55 1.81
CA LYS A 85 -10.14 6.07 0.65
C LYS A 85 -9.56 7.45 0.94
N SER A 86 -8.50 7.80 0.23
CA SER A 86 -7.82 9.10 0.27
C SER A 86 -7.03 9.31 -1.03
N ASN A 87 -6.55 10.53 -1.25
CA ASN A 87 -5.68 10.87 -2.39
C ASN A 87 -4.20 10.91 -1.98
N ALA A 88 -3.82 10.12 -0.99
CA ALA A 88 -2.44 9.95 -0.54
C ALA A 88 -2.12 8.45 -0.46
N TYR A 89 -1.03 8.01 -1.08
CA TYR A 89 -0.64 6.60 -1.17
C TYR A 89 0.75 6.39 -0.58
N LEU A 90 0.89 5.28 0.14
CA LEU A 90 2.18 4.64 0.33
C LEU A 90 2.27 3.47 -0.65
N ILE A 91 3.24 3.55 -1.56
CA ILE A 91 3.48 2.55 -2.61
C ILE A 91 4.57 1.60 -2.11
N TYR A 92 4.34 0.30 -2.25
CA TYR A 92 5.28 -0.70 -1.80
C TYR A 92 5.25 -1.97 -2.67
N SER A 93 6.37 -2.68 -2.71
CA SER A 93 6.46 -4.03 -3.28
C SER A 93 6.56 -5.09 -2.19
N TYR A 94 6.21 -6.33 -2.54
CA TYR A 94 6.23 -7.47 -1.63
C TYR A 94 6.77 -8.73 -2.30
N PHE A 95 7.63 -9.48 -1.62
CA PHE A 95 8.00 -10.82 -2.04
C PHE A 95 8.42 -11.69 -0.86
N VAL A 96 8.48 -13.00 -1.10
CA VAL A 96 8.95 -13.98 -0.12
C VAL A 96 10.24 -14.61 -0.64
N HIS A 97 11.28 -14.63 0.18
CA HIS A 97 12.54 -15.32 -0.12
C HIS A 97 13.08 -16.00 1.13
N LYS A 98 13.47 -17.28 1.03
CA LYS A 98 13.98 -18.09 2.17
C LYS A 98 13.09 -17.98 3.41
N ALA A 99 11.76 -18.16 3.24
CA ALA A 99 10.71 -18.01 4.26
C ALA A 99 10.61 -16.62 4.93
N THR A 100 11.38 -15.63 4.48
CA THR A 100 11.34 -14.25 4.95
C THR A 100 10.46 -13.42 4.02
N ARG A 101 9.60 -12.60 4.62
CA ARG A 101 8.71 -11.68 3.90
C ARG A 101 9.38 -10.31 3.82
N TYR A 102 9.54 -9.82 2.61
CA TYR A 102 10.15 -8.54 2.33
C TYR A 102 9.07 -7.56 1.88
N TYR A 103 9.12 -6.36 2.45
CA TYR A 103 8.31 -5.23 2.06
C TYR A 103 9.26 -4.08 1.75
N PHE A 104 9.15 -3.51 0.56
CA PHE A 104 9.96 -2.36 0.17
C PHE A 104 9.04 -1.20 -0.14
N VAL A 105 9.17 -0.12 0.65
CA VAL A 105 8.42 1.11 0.42
C VAL A 105 9.12 1.86 -0.72
N VAL A 106 8.44 1.95 -1.86
CA VAL A 106 8.97 2.51 -3.09
C VAL A 106 8.76 4.03 -3.11
N ASN A 107 7.59 4.50 -2.70
CA ASN A 107 7.27 5.92 -2.73
C ASN A 107 6.18 6.28 -1.70
N PHE A 108 6.17 7.54 -1.28
CA PHE A 108 5.07 8.11 -0.49
C PHE A 108 4.59 9.37 -1.20
N ILE A 109 3.32 9.35 -1.61
CA ILE A 109 2.67 10.47 -2.29
C ILE A 109 1.63 11.00 -1.31
N ASP A 110 1.89 12.18 -0.75
CA ASP A 110 1.09 12.76 0.33
C ASP A 110 -0.14 13.53 -0.15
N ASN A 111 -0.22 13.79 -1.47
CA ASN A 111 -1.38 14.35 -2.15
C ASN A 111 -1.39 14.03 -3.64
N ASN A 112 -2.57 14.04 -4.26
CA ASN A 112 -2.77 13.77 -5.69
C ASN A 112 -2.26 12.40 -6.18
N ALA A 113 -2.29 11.39 -5.31
CA ALA A 113 -1.73 10.08 -5.60
C ALA A 113 -2.41 9.33 -6.76
N HIS A 114 -3.70 9.58 -7.03
CA HIS A 114 -4.37 8.99 -8.21
C HIS A 114 -3.72 9.45 -9.52
N ALA A 115 -3.44 10.76 -9.66
CA ALA A 115 -2.81 11.29 -10.88
C ALA A 115 -1.37 10.76 -11.07
N SER A 116 -0.62 10.59 -9.98
CA SER A 116 0.70 9.96 -10.04
C SER A 116 0.61 8.48 -10.41
N TRP A 117 -0.43 7.78 -9.97
CA TRP A 117 -0.63 6.36 -10.30
C TRP A 117 -1.02 6.16 -11.78
N ASP A 118 -1.79 7.09 -12.34
CA ASP A 118 -2.16 7.07 -13.76
C ASP A 118 -0.99 7.40 -14.70
N ASN A 119 0.15 7.85 -14.15
CA ASN A 119 1.37 8.12 -14.90
C ASN A 119 2.17 6.81 -15.13
N GLU A 120 2.20 6.33 -16.37
CA GLU A 120 2.92 5.12 -16.75
C GLU A 120 4.43 5.20 -16.50
N ASP A 121 5.06 6.36 -16.70
CA ASP A 121 6.51 6.51 -16.50
C ASP A 121 6.86 6.45 -15.01
N ALA A 122 6.01 7.01 -14.14
CA ALA A 122 6.16 6.86 -12.70
C ALA A 122 6.02 5.38 -12.28
N LYS A 123 5.04 4.66 -12.85
CA LYS A 123 4.85 3.21 -12.60
C LYS A 123 6.07 2.40 -13.06
N LYS A 124 6.65 2.70 -14.22
CA LYS A 124 7.87 2.03 -14.72
C LYS A 124 9.05 2.23 -13.78
N LEU A 125 9.29 3.45 -13.31
CA LEU A 125 10.35 3.74 -12.35
C LEU A 125 10.14 2.95 -11.04
N TRP A 126 8.93 2.94 -10.50
CA TRP A 126 8.63 2.16 -9.29
C TRP A 126 8.82 0.65 -9.47
N LEU A 127 8.52 0.13 -10.67
CA LEU A 127 8.75 -1.27 -11.02
C LEU A 127 10.24 -1.60 -11.11
N GLU A 128 11.03 -0.73 -11.73
CA GLU A 128 12.48 -0.89 -11.82
C GLU A 128 13.13 -0.88 -10.44
N ASP A 129 12.74 0.06 -9.57
CA ASP A 129 13.22 0.13 -8.19
C ASP A 129 12.82 -1.11 -7.38
N ALA A 130 11.56 -1.54 -7.48
CA ALA A 130 11.08 -2.74 -6.80
C ALA A 130 11.84 -4.01 -7.25
N LYS A 131 12.07 -4.14 -8.56
CA LYS A 131 12.83 -5.24 -9.14
C LYS A 131 14.28 -5.21 -8.69
N ALA A 132 14.93 -4.05 -8.73
CA ALA A 132 16.31 -3.89 -8.28
C ALA A 132 16.47 -4.30 -6.81
N PHE A 133 15.55 -3.86 -5.94
CA PHE A 133 15.53 -4.26 -4.54
C PHE A 133 15.36 -5.78 -4.39
N ARG A 134 14.37 -6.38 -5.07
CA ARG A 134 14.17 -7.84 -5.02
C ARG A 134 15.42 -8.60 -5.46
N LEU A 135 16.04 -8.21 -6.58
CA LEU A 135 17.26 -8.82 -7.08
C LEU A 135 18.41 -8.71 -6.07
N SER A 136 18.56 -7.54 -5.42
CA SER A 136 19.59 -7.34 -4.38
C SER A 136 19.44 -8.28 -3.18
N VAL A 137 18.23 -8.74 -2.88
CA VAL A 137 17.95 -9.67 -1.76
C VAL A 137 18.13 -11.13 -2.18
N ILE A 138 17.64 -11.52 -3.36
CA ILE A 138 17.67 -12.93 -3.78
C ILE A 138 19.04 -13.36 -4.31
N SER A 139 19.88 -12.41 -4.73
CA SER A 139 21.24 -12.67 -5.19
C SER A 139 22.25 -12.82 -4.04
N LEU A 140 21.81 -12.68 -2.79
CA LEU A 140 22.57 -12.93 -1.55
C LEU A 140 22.31 -14.36 -1.02
#